data_AF-A0A8X6XGL3-F1
#
_entry.id   AF-A0A8X6XGL3-F1
#
_cell.length_a   1.000
_cell.length_b   1.000
_cell.length_c   1.000
_cell.angle_alpha   90.00
_cell.angle_beta   90.00
_cell.angle_gamma   90.00
#
_symmetry.space_group_name_H-M   'P 1'
#
loop_
_entity.id
_entity.type
_entity.pdbx_description
1 polymer ?
#
loop_
_entity_poly.entity_id
_entity_poly.type
_entity_poly.pdbx_seq_one_letter_code
_entity_poly.pdbx_strand_id
1 'polypeptide(L)'
;MKNAAGRIRVDLSELYDLLESKLMALESLGRTKEKFAEFLEPLVESCLPETVLRAWERSRSVEDSSPQDSARSLNKLLCFLRNEVQSED
;
A
#
# COMPACT_ATOMS: atom_id res chain seq x y z
N MET A 1 -22.66 -23.18 -1.99
CA MET A 1 -21.50 -22.34 -1.62
C MET A 1 -21.08 -21.59 -2.87
N LYS A 2 -21.43 -20.30 -2.99
CA LYS A 2 -21.02 -19.45 -4.12
C LYS A 2 -19.95 -18.53 -3.58
N ASN A 3 -18.72 -18.83 -3.96
CA ASN A 3 -17.52 -18.07 -3.60
C ASN A 3 -17.73 -16.67 -4.19
N ALA A 4 -18.03 -15.70 -3.33
CA ALA A 4 -18.13 -14.30 -3.71
C ALA A 4 -16.72 -13.74 -3.90
N ALA A 5 -16.00 -14.27 -4.90
CA ALA A 5 -14.95 -13.53 -5.59
C ALA A 5 -15.62 -12.48 -6.50
N GLY A 6 -16.53 -11.70 -5.91
CA GLY A 6 -16.99 -10.46 -6.49
C GLY A 6 -15.73 -9.61 -6.56
N ARG A 7 -15.14 -9.60 -7.76
CA ARG A 7 -14.07 -8.70 -8.16
C ARG A 7 -14.59 -7.30 -7.87
N ILE A 8 -14.35 -6.82 -6.65
CA ILE A 8 -14.28 -5.41 -6.42
C ILE A 8 -13.04 -5.05 -7.25
N ARG A 9 -13.27 -4.61 -8.49
CA ARG A 9 -12.38 -3.61 -9.07
C ARG A 9 -12.59 -2.42 -8.14
N VAL A 10 -11.94 -2.45 -6.99
CA VAL A 10 -11.75 -1.22 -6.23
C VAL A 10 -10.89 -0.44 -7.20
N ASP A 11 -11.42 0.65 -7.74
CA ASP A 11 -10.60 1.55 -8.53
C ASP A 11 -9.37 1.87 -7.68
N LEU A 12 -8.19 1.60 -8.21
CA LEU A 12 -6.95 1.71 -7.43
C LEU A 12 -6.81 3.12 -6.85
N SER A 13 -7.35 4.12 -7.58
CA SER A 13 -7.51 5.49 -7.11
C SER A 13 -8.36 5.59 -5.84
N GLU A 14 -9.57 5.00 -5.79
CA GLU A 14 -10.41 5.04 -4.59
C GLU A 14 -9.74 4.33 -3.40
N LEU A 15 -9.04 3.22 -3.66
CA LEU A 15 -8.28 2.51 -2.63
C LEU A 15 -7.14 3.39 -2.08
N TYR A 16 -6.40 4.04 -2.97
CA TYR A 16 -5.30 4.92 -2.61
C TYR A 16 -5.80 6.14 -1.82
N ASP A 17 -6.86 6.81 -2.27
CA ASP A 17 -7.46 7.96 -1.59
C ASP A 17 -7.92 7.58 -0.17
N LEU A 18 -8.52 6.39 -0.03
CA LEU A 18 -8.91 5.86 1.28
C LEU A 18 -7.70 5.59 2.16
N LEU A 19 -6.67 4.92 1.65
CA LEU A 19 -5.42 4.64 2.37
C LEU A 19 -4.75 5.93 2.84
N GLU A 20 -4.61 6.92 1.96
CA GLU A 20 -4.01 8.22 2.28
C GLU A 20 -4.81 8.96 3.34
N SER A 21 -6.15 8.99 3.22
CA SER A 21 -7.04 9.59 4.22
C SER A 21 -6.89 8.94 5.60
N LYS A 22 -6.84 7.61 5.67
CA LYS A 22 -6.65 6.87 6.93
C LYS A 22 -5.28 7.13 7.54
N LEU A 23 -4.23 7.15 6.73
CA LEU A 23 -2.87 7.45 7.18
C LEU A 23 -2.75 8.88 7.70
N MET A 24 -3.36 9.86 7.02
CA MET A 24 -3.40 11.25 7.47
C MET A 24 -4.19 11.41 8.78
N ALA A 25 -5.29 10.67 8.96
CA ALA A 25 -6.03 10.65 10.21
C ALA A 25 -5.18 10.08 11.36
N LEU A 26 -4.41 9.02 11.12
CA LEU A 26 -3.45 8.48 12.11
C LEU A 26 -2.36 9.50 12.46
N GLU A 27 -1.80 10.20 11.48
CA GLU A 27 -0.83 11.27 11.71
C GLU A 27 -1.41 12.40 12.58
N SER A 28 -2.66 12.80 12.33
CA SER A 28 -3.36 13.82 13.13
C SER A 28 -3.54 13.43 14.61
N LEU A 29 -3.58 12.12 14.89
CA LEU A 29 -3.65 11.55 16.24
C LEU A 29 -2.27 11.35 16.88
N GLY A 30 -1.20 11.86 16.25
CA GLY A 30 0.19 11.72 16.71
C GLY A 30 0.78 10.33 16.47
N ARG A 31 0.15 9.51 15.62
CA ARG A 31 0.66 8.21 15.19
C ARG A 31 1.42 8.41 13.87
N THR A 32 2.73 8.62 13.96
CA THR A 32 3.56 8.86 12.77
C THR A 32 3.80 7.59 11.98
N LYS A 33 3.85 7.71 10.64
CA LYS A 33 4.13 6.59 9.73
C LYS A 33 5.38 5.82 10.12
N GLU A 34 6.44 6.49 10.60
CA GLU A 34 7.68 5.82 11.01
C GLU A 34 7.54 4.88 12.21
N LYS A 35 6.72 5.25 13.22
CA LYS A 35 6.52 4.40 14.41
C LYS A 35 5.62 3.20 14.16
N PHE A 36 4.77 3.28 13.14
CA PHE A 36 3.77 2.27 12.84
C PHE A 36 3.98 1.61 11.49
N ALA A 37 5.05 1.91 10.77
CA ALA A 37 5.30 1.39 9.43
C ALA A 37 5.32 -0.14 9.40
N GLU A 38 5.98 -0.76 10.36
CA GLU A 38 6.06 -2.22 10.48
C GLU A 38 4.68 -2.88 10.67
N PHE A 39 3.71 -2.15 11.24
CA PHE A 39 2.34 -2.62 11.41
C PHE A 39 1.44 -2.23 10.24
N LEU A 40 1.65 -1.04 9.68
CA LEU A 40 0.82 -0.49 8.61
C LEU A 40 1.16 -1.11 7.26
N GLU A 41 2.43 -1.37 6.95
CA GLU A 41 2.86 -1.98 5.69
C GLU A 41 2.11 -3.27 5.34
N PRO A 42 2.09 -4.32 6.19
CA PRO A 42 1.35 -5.54 5.89
C PRO A 42 -0.18 -5.33 5.81
N LEU A 43 -0.73 -4.33 6.52
CA LEU A 43 -2.14 -3.97 6.41
C LEU A 43 -2.44 -3.32 5.05
N VAL A 44 -1.60 -2.39 4.61
CA VAL A 44 -1.73 -1.76 3.29
C VAL A 44 -1.61 -2.82 2.20
N GLU A 45 -0.58 -3.68 2.26
CA GLU A 45 -0.40 -4.80 1.32
C GLU A 45 -1.63 -5.71 1.24
N SER A 46 -2.27 -6.02 2.38
CA SER A 46 -3.47 -6.87 2.41
C SER A 46 -4.71 -6.24 1.76
N CYS A 47 -4.74 -4.92 1.65
CA CYS A 47 -5.84 -4.19 1.01
C CYS A 47 -5.68 -4.11 -0.51
N LEU A 48 -4.50 -4.43 -1.05
CA LEU A 48 -4.20 -4.29 -2.47
C LEU A 48 -4.77 -5.45 -3.29
N PRO A 49 -5.21 -5.19 -4.54
CA PRO A 49 -5.48 -6.24 -5.50
C PRO A 49 -4.22 -7.09 -5.75
N GLU A 50 -4.39 -8.40 -5.96
CA GLU A 50 -3.27 -9.33 -6.17
C GLU A 50 -2.35 -8.93 -7.33
N THR A 51 -2.90 -8.29 -8.37
CA THR A 51 -2.12 -7.78 -9.51
C THR A 51 -1.15 -6.67 -9.11
N VAL A 52 -1.61 -5.73 -8.27
CA VAL A 52 -0.83 -4.60 -7.78
C VAL A 52 0.18 -5.08 -6.73
N LEU A 53 -0.24 -5.98 -5.84
CA LEU A 53 0.67 -6.57 -4.84
C LEU A 53 1.84 -7.31 -5.51
N ARG A 54 1.57 -8.12 -6.55
CA ARG A 54 2.64 -8.77 -7.32
C ARG A 54 3.54 -7.78 -8.07
N ALA A 55 3.01 -6.65 -8.50
CA ALA A 55 3.81 -5.60 -9.13
C ALA A 55 4.73 -4.90 -8.10
N TRP A 56 4.19 -4.61 -6.92
CA TRP A 56 4.95 -4.12 -5.77
C TRP A 56 6.07 -5.10 -5.37
N GLU A 57 5.77 -6.38 -5.16
CA GLU A 57 6.77 -7.39 -4.80
C GLU A 57 7.92 -7.47 -5.81
N ARG A 58 7.60 -7.40 -7.11
CA ARG A 58 8.61 -7.32 -8.16
C ARG A 58 9.48 -6.06 -8.01
N SER A 59 8.89 -4.89 -7.79
CA SER A 59 9.66 -3.65 -7.58
C SER A 59 10.51 -3.66 -6.29
N ARG A 60 10.02 -4.30 -5.22
CA ARG A 60 10.74 -4.46 -3.95
C ARG A 60 11.93 -5.41 -4.10
N SER A 61 11.76 -6.51 -4.83
CA SER A 61 12.81 -7.51 -5.05
C SER A 61 14.04 -6.97 -5.80
N VAL A 62 13.90 -5.88 -6.56
CA VAL A 62 15.02 -5.25 -7.29
C VAL A 62 15.79 -4.23 -6.43
N GLU A 63 15.20 -3.73 -5.34
CA GLU A 63 15.77 -2.66 -4.54
C GLU A 63 16.34 -3.11 -3.18
N ASP A 64 16.02 -4.31 -2.69
CA ASP A 64 16.33 -4.66 -1.30
C ASP A 64 17.58 -5.54 -1.11
N SER A 65 18.59 -4.96 -0.45
CA SER A 65 19.71 -5.67 0.18
C SER A 65 19.76 -5.43 1.70
N SER A 66 18.74 -4.79 2.31
CA SER A 66 18.75 -4.51 3.75
C SER A 66 17.35 -4.37 4.38
N PRO A 67 16.97 -5.28 5.30
CA PRO A 67 15.64 -5.33 5.94
C PRO A 67 15.39 -4.24 7.00
N GLN A 68 16.20 -3.19 7.08
CA GLN A 68 16.24 -2.28 8.24
C GLN A 68 15.42 -0.99 8.07
N ASP A 69 14.69 -0.86 6.96
CA ASP A 69 14.09 0.40 6.52
C ASP A 69 12.56 0.28 6.35
N SER A 70 11.86 -0.32 7.32
CA SER A 70 10.40 -0.54 7.31
C SER A 70 9.60 0.77 7.11
N ALA A 71 9.99 1.86 7.76
CA ALA A 71 9.43 3.20 7.52
C ALA A 71 9.66 3.71 6.08
N ARG A 72 10.80 3.35 5.48
CA ARG A 72 11.11 3.65 4.09
C ARG A 72 10.29 2.77 3.15
N SER A 73 10.06 1.51 3.51
CA SER A 73 9.29 0.54 2.74
C SER A 73 7.83 0.96 2.59
N LEU A 74 7.16 1.39 3.68
CA LEU A 74 5.80 1.93 3.60
C LEU A 74 5.72 3.18 2.70
N ASN A 75 6.68 4.10 2.81
CA ASN A 75 6.71 5.29 1.95
C ASN A 75 6.94 4.91 0.47
N LYS A 76 7.83 3.96 0.19
CA LYS A 76 8.04 3.43 -1.16
C LYS A 76 6.76 2.79 -1.71
N LEU A 77 6.03 2.02 -0.90
CA LEU A 77 4.76 1.42 -1.28
C LEU A 77 3.72 2.48 -1.66
N LEU A 78 3.58 3.53 -0.85
CA LEU A 78 2.65 4.63 -1.14
C LEU A 78 3.04 5.39 -2.42
N CYS A 79 4.33 5.63 -2.65
CA CYS A 79 4.82 6.22 -3.90
C CYS A 79 4.54 5.31 -5.10
N PHE A 80 4.73 3.99 -4.95
CA PHE A 80 4.42 3.02 -5.99
C PHE A 80 2.93 3.04 -6.35
N LEU A 81 2.05 2.98 -5.34
CA LEU A 81 0.60 3.03 -5.56
C LEU A 81 0.17 4.32 -6.25
N ARG A 82 0.73 5.46 -5.85
CA ARG A 82 0.45 6.75 -6.50
C ARG A 82 0.82 6.74 -7.97
N ASN A 83 1.97 6.15 -8.32
CA ASN A 83 2.41 6.02 -9.71
C ASN A 83 1.53 5.05 -10.51
N GLU A 84 1.11 3.94 -9.89
CA GLU A 84 0.22 2.97 -10.53
C GLU A 84 -1.15 3.61 -10.84
N VAL A 85 -1.72 4.37 -9.89
CA VAL A 85 -2.94 5.17 -10.10
C VAL A 85 -2.77 6.16 -11.24
N GLN A 86 -1.66 6.92 -11.27
CA GLN A 86 -1.38 7.87 -12.34
C GLN A 86 -1.11 7.22 -13.71
N SER A 87 -0.79 5.92 -13.73
CA SER A 87 -0.54 5.18 -14.98
C SER A 87 -1.81 4.50 -15.52
N GLU A 88 -2.89 4.41 -14.72
CA GLU A 88 -4.19 3.89 -15.15
C GLU A 88 -5.06 4.94 -15.90
N ASP A 89 -4.71 6.24 -15.80
CA ASP A 89 -5.29 7.36 -16.58
C ASP A 89 -4.56 7.61 -17.92
#